data_AF-A0A8T8X4K1-F1
#
_entry.id   AF-A0A8T8X4K1-F1
#
_cell.length_a   1.000
_cell.length_b   1.000
_cell.length_c   1.000
_cell.angle_alpha   90.00
_cell.angle_beta   90.00
_cell.angle_gamma   90.00
#
_symmetry.space_group_name_H-M   'P 1'
#
loop_
_entity.id
_entity.type
_entity.pdbx_description
1 polymer ?
#
loop_
_entity_poly.entity_id
_entity_poly.type
_entity_poly.pdbx_seq_one_letter_code
_entity_poly.pdbx_strand_id
1 'polypeptide(L)'
;MAMQFYNVFEYAIVRDQLIANTVLVAVSTLAIVLRFVSRRIRRSKIWWDDVCIVGSMLNTYGMLAMHYHYARVGMRHHITAIPAENAILIFKMLIVYQIIYYNCMVLAKFSYLFFYLRIFVTRGFRIAARVCMGCAAAYWVGSMLQIFLICQPFEKNWNSTLPGHCASMNVAFSTIGAFNLVTDLVIMALPVHHIWKLQTSTATKLALYGIFGMGLFISAITIIRIRVLTTVDFADLSYSMIWAAFWSVAEPALAILNACVPMMRPVFKAAFPGVFSSAKAAYSSQTGAQSGASARAFQRMRDTESELPLTRLEPSSKSGSREQDYEVSLNEEHRSHGE
;
A
#
# COMPACT_ATOMS: atom_id res chain seq x y z
N MET A 1 -16.29 -18.55 40.39
CA MET A 1 -16.56 -19.73 39.55
C MET A 1 -15.27 -19.96 38.74
N ALA A 2 -15.06 -21.07 38.04
CA ALA A 2 -13.78 -21.30 37.35
C ALA A 2 -13.94 -21.06 35.85
N MET A 3 -12.97 -20.38 35.24
CA MET A 3 -12.87 -20.23 33.79
C MET A 3 -12.76 -21.62 33.13
N GLN A 4 -13.60 -21.88 32.13
CA GLN A 4 -13.60 -23.14 31.39
C GLN A 4 -12.96 -22.95 30.01
N PHE A 5 -12.11 -23.89 29.60
CA PHE A 5 -11.54 -23.88 28.25
C PHE A 5 -12.10 -25.04 27.43
N TYR A 6 -12.51 -24.73 26.20
CA TYR A 6 -13.08 -25.67 25.25
C TYR A 6 -12.03 -26.13 24.24
N ASN A 7 -12.26 -27.31 23.65
CA ASN A 7 -11.37 -27.85 22.64
C ASN A 7 -11.70 -27.20 21.28
N VAL A 8 -10.74 -26.45 20.75
CA VAL A 8 -10.87 -25.71 19.49
C VAL A 8 -11.16 -26.62 18.28
N PHE A 9 -10.78 -27.90 18.38
CA PHE A 9 -10.94 -28.87 17.30
C PHE A 9 -12.29 -29.59 17.31
N GLU A 10 -13.18 -29.27 18.26
CA GLU A 10 -14.51 -29.88 18.36
C GLU A 10 -15.39 -29.54 17.15
N TYR A 11 -15.38 -28.28 16.72
CA TYR A 11 -16.12 -27.82 15.56
C TYR A 11 -15.21 -27.63 14.35
N ALA A 12 -15.47 -28.36 13.25
CA ALA A 12 -14.72 -28.24 12.01
C ALA A 12 -14.67 -26.79 11.48
N ILE A 13 -15.79 -26.07 11.57
CA ILE A 13 -15.88 -24.67 11.12
C ILE A 13 -14.90 -23.73 11.86
N VAL A 14 -14.71 -23.94 13.17
CA VAL A 14 -13.80 -23.13 13.99
C VAL A 14 -12.35 -23.43 13.60
N ARG A 15 -12.02 -24.72 13.48
CA ARG A 15 -10.69 -25.17 13.05
C ARG A 15 -10.33 -24.62 11.68
N ASP A 16 -11.21 -24.76 10.70
CA ASP A 16 -10.94 -24.40 9.30
C ASP A 16 -10.73 -22.88 9.17
N GLN A 17 -11.48 -22.06 9.93
CA GLN A 17 -11.28 -20.61 9.98
C GLN A 17 -9.94 -20.20 10.60
N LEU A 18 -9.52 -20.87 11.68
CA LEU A 18 -8.23 -20.60 12.32
C LEU A 18 -7.05 -20.96 11.42
N ILE A 19 -7.14 -22.10 10.72
CA ILE A 19 -6.12 -22.50 9.74
C ILE A 19 -6.06 -21.48 8.60
N ALA A 20 -7.20 -21.12 8.02
CA ALA A 20 -7.26 -20.16 6.92
C ALA A 20 -6.67 -18.79 7.31
N ASN A 21 -7.04 -18.26 8.49
CA ASN A 21 -6.47 -17.00 8.99
C ASN A 21 -4.97 -17.10 9.26
N THR A 22 -4.48 -18.22 9.81
CA THR A 22 -3.05 -18.41 10.07
C THR A 22 -2.25 -18.44 8.77
N VAL A 23 -2.74 -19.16 7.76
CA VAL A 23 -2.12 -19.19 6.43
C VAL A 23 -2.10 -17.79 5.82
N LEU A 24 -3.21 -17.06 5.89
CA LEU A 24 -3.31 -15.73 5.32
C LEU A 24 -2.38 -14.72 6.00
N VAL A 25 -2.27 -14.78 7.33
CA VAL A 25 -1.34 -13.97 8.10
C VAL A 25 0.11 -14.34 7.75
N ALA A 26 0.44 -15.63 7.62
CA ALA A 26 1.77 -16.06 7.21
C ALA A 26 2.16 -15.57 5.81
N VAL A 27 1.22 -15.61 4.85
CA VAL A 27 1.41 -15.05 3.51
C VAL A 27 1.62 -13.54 3.57
N SER A 28 0.91 -12.84 4.45
CA SER A 28 1.08 -11.40 4.69
C SER A 28 2.45 -11.07 5.27
N THR A 29 2.94 -11.89 6.22
CA THR A 29 4.31 -11.79 6.75
C THR A 29 5.33 -11.94 5.64
N LEU A 30 5.18 -12.96 4.79
CA LEU A 30 6.07 -13.21 3.67
C LEU A 30 6.11 -12.02 2.70
N ALA A 31 4.96 -11.40 2.42
CA ALA A 31 4.89 -10.21 1.57
C ALA A 31 5.64 -9.00 2.16
N ILE A 32 5.58 -8.79 3.48
CA ILE A 32 6.38 -7.77 4.17
C ILE A 32 7.88 -8.09 4.05
N VAL A 33 8.28 -9.35 4.24
CA VAL A 33 9.68 -9.77 4.06
C VAL A 33 10.14 -9.47 2.63
N LEU A 34 9.36 -9.84 1.62
CA LEU A 34 9.66 -9.53 0.22
C LEU A 34 9.70 -8.03 -0.06
N ARG A 35 8.85 -7.23 0.59
CA ARG A 35 8.90 -5.76 0.53
C ARG A 35 10.26 -5.24 1.02
N PHE A 36 10.75 -5.71 2.16
CA PHE A 36 12.05 -5.30 2.70
C PHE A 36 13.22 -5.79 1.84
N VAL A 37 13.15 -7.01 1.31
CA VAL A 37 14.16 -7.55 0.36
C VAL A 37 14.20 -6.69 -0.91
N SER A 38 13.05 -6.39 -1.51
CA SER A 38 12.94 -5.51 -2.68
C SER A 38 13.55 -4.13 -2.42
N ARG A 39 13.34 -3.58 -1.21
CA ARG A 39 13.91 -2.30 -0.80
C ARG A 39 15.42 -2.35 -0.63
N ARG A 40 15.95 -3.43 -0.05
CA ARG A 40 17.41 -3.67 0.06
C ARG A 40 18.05 -3.73 -1.33
N ILE A 41 17.45 -4.44 -2.27
CA ILE A 41 17.91 -4.52 -3.67
C ILE A 41 17.91 -3.13 -4.32
N ARG A 42 16.88 -2.33 -4.08
CA ARG A 42 16.76 -0.95 -4.60
C ARG A 42 17.57 0.10 -3.84
N ARG A 43 18.31 -0.27 -2.79
CA ARG A 43 19.02 0.65 -1.86
C ARG A 43 18.13 1.80 -1.37
N SER A 44 16.86 1.52 -1.15
CA SER A 44 15.88 2.49 -0.69
C SER A 44 15.94 2.65 0.83
N LYS A 45 16.00 3.89 1.33
CA LYS A 45 15.89 4.19 2.77
C LYS A 45 14.51 3.76 3.31
N ILE A 46 14.50 3.34 4.59
CA ILE A 46 13.28 3.09 5.38
C ILE A 46 12.56 4.42 5.58
N TRP A 47 11.24 4.41 5.44
CA TRP A 47 10.37 5.59 5.57
C TRP A 47 9.15 5.24 6.41
N TRP A 48 8.35 6.26 6.76
CA TRP A 48 7.11 6.12 7.53
C TRP A 48 6.15 5.05 6.98
N ASP A 49 6.15 4.84 5.66
CA ASP A 49 5.35 3.80 5.02
C ASP A 49 5.69 2.37 5.51
N ASP A 50 6.98 2.11 5.80
CA ASP A 50 7.46 0.82 6.31
C ASP A 50 7.19 0.66 7.81
N VAL A 51 7.26 1.75 8.57
CA VAL A 51 6.94 1.73 10.02
C VAL A 51 5.45 1.44 10.22
N CYS A 52 4.58 2.11 9.45
CA CYS A 52 3.15 1.91 9.54
C CYS A 52 2.72 0.48 9.14
N ILE A 53 3.32 -0.11 8.10
CA ILE A 53 2.95 -1.48 7.69
C ILE A 53 3.39 -2.52 8.70
N VAL A 54 4.57 -2.35 9.33
CA VAL A 54 5.02 -3.22 10.41
C VAL A 54 4.12 -3.09 11.64
N GLY A 55 3.72 -1.86 11.99
CA GLY A 55 2.74 -1.62 13.06
C GLY A 55 1.39 -2.29 12.77
N SER A 56 0.89 -2.20 11.54
CA SER A 56 -0.33 -2.89 11.09
C SER A 56 -0.19 -4.42 11.24
N MET A 57 0.97 -4.98 10.86
CA MET A 57 1.25 -6.41 11.01
C MET A 57 1.27 -6.88 12.46
N LEU A 58 1.89 -6.10 13.36
CA LEU A 58 1.91 -6.42 14.79
C LEU A 58 0.49 -6.47 15.37
N ASN A 59 -0.37 -5.53 14.97
CA ASN A 59 -1.78 -5.55 15.36
C ASN A 59 -2.50 -6.77 14.77
N THR A 60 -2.22 -7.14 13.52
CA THR A 60 -2.79 -8.34 12.89
C THR A 60 -2.42 -9.63 13.65
N TYR A 61 -1.18 -9.76 14.12
CA TYR A 61 -0.79 -10.88 14.99
C TYR A 61 -1.55 -10.88 16.32
N GLY A 62 -1.76 -9.70 16.92
CA GLY A 62 -2.59 -9.55 18.11
C GLY A 62 -4.03 -10.02 17.87
N MET A 63 -4.62 -9.68 16.73
CA MET A 63 -5.96 -10.14 16.35
C MET A 63 -6.01 -11.66 16.15
N LEU A 64 -5.00 -12.24 15.50
CA LEU A 64 -4.91 -13.69 15.32
C LEU A 64 -4.83 -14.41 16.69
N ALA A 65 -3.98 -13.94 17.60
CA ALA A 65 -3.85 -14.48 18.94
C ALA A 65 -5.16 -14.39 19.73
N MET A 66 -5.86 -13.26 19.65
CA MET A 66 -7.18 -13.10 20.26
C MET A 66 -8.24 -14.02 19.63
N HIS A 67 -8.18 -14.25 18.33
CA HIS A 67 -9.09 -15.19 17.66
C HIS A 67 -8.90 -16.61 18.20
N TYR A 68 -7.66 -17.08 18.33
CA TYR A 68 -7.35 -18.36 18.98
C TYR A 68 -7.84 -18.42 20.43
N HIS A 69 -7.68 -17.33 21.17
CA HIS A 69 -8.13 -17.29 22.55
C HIS A 69 -9.66 -17.33 22.67
N TYR A 70 -10.36 -16.55 21.84
CA TYR A 70 -11.82 -16.57 21.74
C TYR A 70 -12.35 -17.97 21.37
N ALA A 71 -11.67 -18.67 20.46
CA ALA A 71 -11.98 -20.05 20.13
C ALA A 71 -11.91 -20.99 21.34
N ARG A 72 -10.95 -20.78 22.25
CA ARG A 72 -10.80 -21.59 23.48
C ARG A 72 -11.79 -21.22 24.59
N VAL A 73 -12.32 -20.01 24.60
CA VAL A 73 -13.19 -19.51 25.69
C VAL A 73 -14.66 -19.93 25.49
N GLY A 74 -15.07 -20.22 24.25
CA GLY A 74 -16.41 -20.75 23.99
C GLY A 74 -17.00 -20.35 22.64
N MET A 75 -16.17 -20.16 21.61
CA MET A 75 -16.67 -19.91 20.26
C MET A 75 -17.57 -21.06 19.82
N ARG A 76 -18.70 -20.73 19.19
CA ARG A 76 -19.71 -21.67 18.69
C ARG A 76 -20.55 -22.38 19.76
N HIS A 77 -20.35 -22.06 21.04
CA HIS A 77 -21.28 -22.44 22.10
C HIS A 77 -22.29 -21.30 22.34
N HIS A 78 -23.55 -21.65 22.61
CA HIS A 78 -24.56 -20.67 23.03
C HIS A 78 -24.15 -20.02 24.35
N ILE A 79 -24.39 -18.72 24.50
CA ILE A 79 -23.96 -17.96 25.67
C ILE A 79 -24.56 -18.49 26.98
N THR A 80 -25.73 -19.13 26.89
CA THR A 80 -26.43 -19.78 28.01
C THR A 80 -25.78 -21.10 28.44
N ALA A 81 -24.98 -21.71 27.56
CA ALA A 81 -24.30 -22.98 27.80
C ALA A 81 -22.85 -22.81 28.31
N ILE A 82 -22.34 -21.57 28.37
CA ILE A 82 -20.98 -21.26 28.85
C ILE A 82 -21.04 -20.62 30.25
N PRO A 83 -19.97 -20.74 31.06
CA PRO A 83 -19.90 -20.04 32.35
C PRO A 83 -20.03 -18.52 32.20
N ALA A 84 -20.70 -17.86 33.15
CA ALA A 84 -20.90 -16.41 33.12
C ALA A 84 -19.57 -15.63 33.07
N GLU A 85 -18.52 -16.14 33.71
CA GLU A 85 -17.17 -15.55 33.65
C GLU A 85 -16.59 -15.57 32.22
N ASN A 86 -16.82 -16.65 31.47
CA ASN A 86 -16.41 -16.75 30.06
C ASN A 86 -17.19 -15.77 29.20
N ALA A 87 -18.50 -15.62 29.41
CA ALA A 87 -19.33 -14.66 28.69
C ALA A 87 -18.82 -13.22 28.90
N ILE A 88 -18.56 -12.82 30.15
CA ILE A 88 -17.99 -11.50 30.49
C ILE A 88 -16.62 -11.32 29.82
N LEU A 89 -15.79 -12.36 29.83
CA LEU A 89 -14.48 -12.33 29.19
C LEU A 89 -14.58 -12.12 27.67
N ILE A 90 -15.53 -12.77 26.99
CA ILE A 90 -15.77 -12.59 25.55
C ILE A 90 -16.14 -11.13 25.25
N PHE A 91 -17.05 -10.52 26.02
CA PHE A 91 -17.41 -9.11 25.82
C PHE A 91 -16.23 -8.16 26.08
N LYS A 92 -15.40 -8.43 27.09
CA LYS A 92 -14.16 -7.66 27.33
C LYS A 92 -13.16 -7.82 26.18
N MET A 93 -13.00 -9.02 25.64
CA MET A 93 -12.16 -9.27 24.47
C MET A 93 -12.67 -8.54 23.24
N LEU A 94 -13.98 -8.48 23.02
CA LEU A 94 -14.59 -7.76 21.90
C LEU A 94 -14.16 -6.29 21.88
N ILE A 95 -14.07 -5.64 23.04
CA ILE A 95 -13.61 -4.24 23.15
C ILE A 95 -12.16 -4.12 22.68
N VAL A 96 -11.25 -4.95 23.23
CA VAL A 96 -9.83 -4.90 22.88
C VAL A 96 -9.61 -5.27 21.41
N TYR A 97 -10.36 -6.24 20.92
CA TYR A 97 -10.32 -6.69 19.52
C TYR A 97 -10.68 -5.57 18.54
N GLN A 98 -11.71 -4.77 18.85
CA GLN A 98 -12.07 -3.59 18.06
C GLN A 98 -10.95 -2.54 18.03
N ILE A 99 -10.33 -2.27 19.18
CA ILE A 99 -9.22 -1.30 19.26
C ILE A 99 -8.07 -1.73 18.35
N ILE A 100 -7.66 -3.00 18.44
CA ILE A 100 -6.58 -3.55 17.62
C ILE A 100 -6.95 -3.52 16.13
N TYR A 101 -8.18 -3.88 15.80
CA TYR A 101 -8.68 -3.83 14.42
C TYR A 101 -8.61 -2.41 13.82
N TYR A 102 -9.15 -1.41 14.51
CA TYR A 102 -9.14 -0.03 13.99
C TYR A 102 -7.71 0.53 13.88
N ASN A 103 -6.83 0.20 14.82
CA ASN A 103 -5.40 0.53 14.73
C ASN A 103 -4.76 -0.12 13.50
N CYS A 104 -5.06 -1.39 13.25
CA CYS A 104 -4.53 -2.11 12.10
C CYS A 104 -4.91 -1.45 10.77
N MET A 105 -6.19 -1.10 10.62
CA MET A 105 -6.72 -0.50 9.39
C MET A 105 -6.17 0.91 9.15
N VAL A 106 -6.11 1.77 10.17
CA VAL A 106 -5.57 3.13 9.99
C VAL A 106 -4.07 3.11 9.65
N LEU A 107 -3.31 2.19 10.28
CA LEU A 107 -1.88 2.04 10.00
C LEU A 107 -1.63 1.53 8.58
N ALA A 108 -2.46 0.60 8.08
CA ALA A 108 -2.40 0.17 6.69
C ALA A 108 -2.68 1.33 5.73
N LYS A 109 -3.73 2.13 5.99
CA LYS A 109 -4.08 3.33 5.22
C LYS A 109 -2.94 4.35 5.19
N PHE A 110 -2.32 4.62 6.33
CA PHE A 110 -1.17 5.51 6.40
C PHE A 110 0.03 4.97 5.61
N SER A 111 0.29 3.66 5.61
CA SER A 111 1.33 3.07 4.77
C SER A 111 1.11 3.37 3.28
N TYR A 112 -0.12 3.20 2.77
CA TYR A 112 -0.47 3.56 1.39
C TYR A 112 -0.26 5.04 1.09
N LEU A 113 -0.74 5.92 1.98
CA LEU A 113 -0.68 7.37 1.78
C LEU A 113 0.76 7.89 1.85
N PHE A 114 1.58 7.40 2.78
CA PHE A 114 3.01 7.73 2.82
C PHE A 114 3.75 7.22 1.59
N PHE A 115 3.41 6.01 1.12
CA PHE A 115 3.97 5.48 -0.12
C PHE A 115 3.59 6.35 -1.34
N TYR A 116 2.35 6.82 -1.40
CA TYR A 116 1.88 7.73 -2.45
C TYR A 116 2.58 9.10 -2.40
N LEU A 117 2.72 9.70 -1.22
CA LEU A 117 3.44 10.96 -1.04
C LEU A 117 4.92 10.88 -1.45
N ARG A 118 5.51 9.68 -1.35
CA ARG A 118 6.87 9.41 -1.77
C ARG A 118 7.01 9.27 -3.29
N ILE A 119 6.04 8.64 -3.96
CA ILE A 119 6.10 8.43 -5.42
C ILE A 119 5.70 9.69 -6.19
N PHE A 120 4.63 10.35 -5.77
CA PHE A 120 4.05 11.46 -6.51
C PHE A 120 4.52 12.80 -5.93
N VAL A 121 5.09 13.63 -6.79
CA VAL A 121 5.65 14.94 -6.42
C VAL A 121 4.67 16.09 -6.70
N THR A 122 3.63 15.85 -7.52
CA THR A 122 2.65 16.86 -7.92
C THR A 122 1.94 17.48 -6.71
N ARG A 123 1.86 18.82 -6.66
CA ARG A 123 1.25 19.55 -5.53
C ARG A 123 -0.20 19.13 -5.28
N GLY A 124 -1.03 19.07 -6.33
CA GLY A 124 -2.44 18.67 -6.21
C GLY A 124 -2.61 17.26 -5.64
N PHE A 125 -1.77 16.31 -6.07
CA PHE A 125 -1.79 14.95 -5.54
C PHE A 125 -1.39 14.91 -4.06
N ARG A 126 -0.36 15.66 -3.66
CA ARG A 126 0.08 15.72 -2.25
C ARG A 126 -0.98 16.32 -1.34
N ILE A 127 -1.71 17.32 -1.82
CA ILE A 127 -2.85 17.90 -1.08
C ILE A 127 -3.94 16.84 -0.93
N ALA A 128 -4.36 16.18 -2.02
CA ALA A 128 -5.37 15.13 -1.97
C ALA A 128 -4.99 13.99 -1.03
N ALA A 129 -3.74 13.53 -1.06
CA ALA A 129 -3.23 12.50 -0.16
C ALA A 129 -3.26 12.96 1.31
N ARG A 130 -2.91 14.22 1.62
CA ARG A 130 -3.02 14.77 2.98
C ARG A 130 -4.45 14.90 3.47
N VAL A 131 -5.39 15.28 2.60
CA VAL A 131 -6.82 15.28 2.92
C VAL A 131 -7.28 13.86 3.26
N CYS A 132 -6.89 12.86 2.46
CA CYS A 132 -7.20 11.46 2.75
C CYS A 132 -6.58 10.97 4.07
N MET A 133 -5.37 11.43 4.42
CA MET A 133 -4.78 11.14 5.74
C MET A 133 -5.62 11.73 6.86
N GLY A 134 -6.10 12.97 6.70
CA GLY A 134 -7.03 13.60 7.63
C GLY A 134 -8.34 12.82 7.79
N CYS A 135 -8.93 12.36 6.68
CA CYS A 135 -10.14 11.51 6.71
C CYS A 135 -9.88 10.17 7.41
N ALA A 136 -8.74 9.53 7.17
CA ALA A 136 -8.38 8.28 7.84
C ALA A 136 -8.15 8.48 9.36
N ALA A 137 -7.54 9.59 9.74
CA ALA A 137 -7.38 9.96 11.15
C ALA A 137 -8.73 10.25 11.81
N ALA A 138 -9.63 10.99 11.14
CA ALA A 138 -10.98 11.26 11.64
C ALA A 138 -11.79 9.98 11.80
N TYR A 139 -11.70 9.05 10.84
CA TYR A 139 -12.27 7.71 10.95
C TYR A 139 -11.78 6.97 12.20
N TRP A 140 -10.46 6.98 12.46
CA TRP A 140 -9.90 6.31 13.62
C TRP A 140 -10.36 6.95 14.94
N VAL A 141 -10.33 8.28 15.04
CA VAL A 141 -10.82 9.01 16.22
C VAL A 141 -12.31 8.70 16.47
N GLY A 142 -13.14 8.77 15.43
CA GLY A 142 -14.57 8.43 15.53
C GLY A 142 -14.78 6.98 15.97
N SER A 143 -13.94 6.06 15.50
CA SER A 143 -14.01 4.66 15.89
C SER A 143 -13.61 4.42 17.34
N MET A 144 -12.58 5.12 17.83
CA MET A 144 -12.21 5.06 19.25
C MET A 144 -13.33 5.63 20.13
N LEU A 145 -13.86 6.80 19.78
CA LEU A 145 -14.96 7.42 20.52
C LEU A 145 -16.19 6.53 20.57
N GLN A 146 -16.53 5.86 19.47
CA GLN A 146 -17.63 4.91 19.46
C GLN A 146 -17.45 3.80 20.49
N ILE A 147 -16.27 3.18 20.59
CA ILE A 147 -16.03 2.09 21.56
C ILE A 147 -16.34 2.53 22.99
N PHE A 148 -15.93 3.74 23.36
CA PHE A 148 -16.10 4.25 24.73
C PHE A 148 -17.50 4.82 24.98
N LEU A 149 -18.19 5.31 23.96
CA LEU A 149 -19.49 5.99 24.08
C LEU A 149 -20.70 5.13 23.72
N ILE A 150 -20.50 3.92 23.19
CA ILE A 150 -21.60 3.06 22.72
C ILE A 150 -22.57 2.67 23.85
N CYS A 151 -22.07 2.51 25.07
CA CYS A 151 -22.86 2.23 26.27
C CYS A 151 -22.52 3.25 27.36
N GLN A 152 -23.54 3.69 28.09
CA GLN A 152 -23.42 4.58 29.24
C GLN A 152 -24.17 3.94 30.43
N PRO A 153 -23.47 3.52 31.51
CA PRO A 153 -22.02 3.60 31.74
C PRO A 153 -21.21 2.60 30.87
N PHE A 154 -19.91 2.87 30.66
CA PHE A 154 -19.02 2.04 29.84
C PHE A 154 -19.00 0.57 30.27
N GLU A 155 -19.12 0.31 31.58
CA GLU A 155 -19.15 -1.04 32.16
C GLU A 155 -20.33 -1.90 31.66
N LYS A 156 -21.39 -1.25 31.16
CA LYS A 156 -22.55 -1.93 30.59
C LYS A 156 -22.22 -2.72 29.31
N ASN A 157 -21.06 -2.49 28.68
CA ASN A 157 -20.59 -3.29 27.56
C ASN A 157 -20.38 -4.79 27.91
N TRP A 158 -19.99 -5.11 29.14
CA TRP A 158 -19.78 -6.50 29.59
C TRP A 158 -20.67 -6.90 30.77
N ASN A 159 -21.34 -5.94 31.41
CA ASN A 159 -22.28 -6.19 32.50
C ASN A 159 -23.67 -5.62 32.15
N SER A 160 -24.49 -6.45 31.51
CA SER A 160 -25.83 -6.06 31.03
C SER A 160 -26.82 -5.76 32.16
N THR A 161 -26.57 -6.22 33.38
CA THR A 161 -27.43 -6.01 34.56
C THR A 161 -27.37 -4.57 35.09
N LEU A 162 -26.36 -3.78 34.70
CA LEU A 162 -26.24 -2.39 35.14
C LEU A 162 -27.33 -1.49 34.53
N PRO A 163 -27.90 -0.55 35.31
CA PRO A 163 -28.81 0.46 34.77
C PRO A 163 -28.06 1.38 33.80
N GLY A 164 -28.73 1.81 32.73
CA GLY A 164 -28.14 2.64 31.68
C GLY A 164 -28.69 2.32 30.29
N HIS A 165 -28.12 2.90 29.25
CA HIS A 165 -28.52 2.65 27.86
C HIS A 165 -27.30 2.31 26.99
N CYS A 166 -27.55 1.54 25.93
CA CYS A 166 -26.57 1.26 24.88
C CYS A 166 -27.20 1.62 23.53
N ALA A 167 -26.41 2.21 22.64
CA ALA A 167 -26.80 2.38 21.24
C ALA A 167 -26.78 1.01 20.53
N SER A 168 -27.49 0.92 19.40
CA SER A 168 -27.50 -0.31 18.59
C SER A 168 -26.10 -0.60 18.05
N MET A 169 -25.48 -1.68 18.57
CA MET A 169 -24.15 -2.13 18.15
C MET A 169 -24.09 -2.45 16.65
N ASN A 170 -25.15 -3.05 16.10
CA ASN A 170 -25.27 -3.33 14.67
C ASN A 170 -25.15 -2.05 13.84
N VAL A 171 -25.96 -1.05 14.15
CA VAL A 171 -25.97 0.23 13.40
C VAL A 171 -24.63 0.96 13.55
N ALA A 172 -24.09 1.00 14.77
CA ALA A 172 -22.84 1.67 15.06
C ALA A 172 -21.66 1.03 14.30
N PHE A 173 -21.50 -0.29 14.36
CA PHE A 173 -20.41 -0.98 13.66
C PHE A 173 -20.56 -0.98 12.14
N SER A 174 -21.79 -1.12 11.62
CA SER A 174 -22.03 -1.03 10.18
C SER A 174 -21.73 0.37 9.63
N THR A 175 -22.06 1.43 10.37
CA THR A 175 -21.75 2.81 9.99
C THR A 175 -20.24 3.05 9.90
N ILE A 176 -19.49 2.66 10.95
CA ILE A 176 -18.02 2.72 10.93
C ILE A 176 -17.44 1.89 9.78
N GLY A 177 -17.96 0.67 9.58
CA GLY A 177 -17.54 -0.19 8.48
C GLY A 177 -17.74 0.46 7.12
N ALA A 178 -18.86 1.15 6.91
CA ALA A 178 -19.13 1.89 5.68
C ALA A 178 -18.14 3.05 5.47
N PHE A 179 -17.85 3.85 6.51
CA PHE A 179 -16.81 4.88 6.44
C PHE A 179 -15.42 4.28 6.15
N ASN A 180 -15.11 3.13 6.75
CA ASN A 180 -13.86 2.43 6.48
C ASN A 180 -13.74 2.05 5.00
N LEU A 181 -14.80 1.43 4.45
CA LEU A 181 -14.89 1.02 3.05
C LEU A 181 -14.76 2.21 2.08
N VAL A 182 -15.51 3.28 2.32
CA VAL A 182 -15.46 4.48 1.47
C VAL A 182 -14.06 5.08 1.47
N THR A 183 -13.44 5.19 2.64
CA THR A 183 -12.07 5.73 2.74
C THR A 183 -11.05 4.82 2.06
N ASP A 184 -11.20 3.49 2.11
CA ASP A 184 -10.35 2.54 1.36
C ASP A 184 -10.46 2.75 -0.16
N LEU A 185 -11.70 2.83 -0.69
CA LEU A 185 -11.95 3.04 -2.11
C LEU A 185 -11.38 4.38 -2.60
N VAL A 186 -11.56 5.46 -1.83
CA VAL A 186 -11.03 6.78 -2.17
C VAL A 186 -9.50 6.77 -2.22
N ILE A 187 -8.85 6.18 -1.21
CA ILE A 187 -7.38 6.08 -1.17
C ILE A 187 -6.86 5.27 -2.36
N MET A 188 -7.50 4.14 -2.68
CA MET A 188 -7.08 3.28 -3.79
C MET A 188 -7.33 3.91 -5.17
N ALA A 189 -8.39 4.70 -5.34
CA ALA A 189 -8.71 5.38 -6.60
C ALA A 189 -7.81 6.60 -6.87
N LEU A 190 -7.24 7.20 -5.82
CA LEU A 190 -6.41 8.41 -5.88
C LEU A 190 -5.25 8.33 -6.90
N PRO A 191 -4.41 7.26 -6.94
CA PRO A 191 -3.37 7.11 -7.96
C PRO A 191 -3.91 6.89 -9.38
N VAL A 192 -5.08 6.25 -9.53
CA VAL A 192 -5.63 5.88 -10.84
C VAL A 192 -5.95 7.13 -11.66
N HIS A 193 -6.62 8.12 -11.06
CA HIS A 193 -6.97 9.37 -11.75
C HIS A 193 -5.73 10.14 -12.22
N HIS A 194 -4.68 10.18 -11.40
CA HIS A 194 -3.47 10.93 -11.72
C HIS A 194 -2.62 10.24 -12.78
N ILE A 195 -2.57 8.90 -12.76
CA ILE A 195 -1.73 8.12 -13.69
C ILE A 195 -2.34 8.04 -15.08
N TRP A 196 -3.67 8.10 -15.21
CA TRP A 196 -4.31 8.19 -16.53
C TRP A 196 -3.88 9.41 -17.33
N LYS A 197 -3.52 10.50 -16.65
CA LYS A 197 -3.02 11.73 -17.28
C LYS A 197 -1.51 11.72 -17.56
N LEU A 198 -0.77 10.72 -17.07
CA LEU A 198 0.69 10.69 -17.12
C LEU A 198 1.19 9.48 -17.94
N GLN A 199 2.02 9.73 -18.96
CA GLN A 199 2.60 8.70 -19.84
C GLN A 199 3.53 7.75 -19.07
N THR A 200 2.96 6.72 -18.45
CA THR A 200 3.69 5.73 -17.65
C THR A 200 3.92 4.43 -18.41
N SER A 201 5.04 3.76 -18.15
CA SER A 201 5.38 2.46 -18.74
C SER A 201 4.29 1.41 -18.51
N THR A 202 4.06 0.52 -19.47
CA THR A 202 3.10 -0.61 -19.41
C THR A 202 3.24 -1.46 -18.14
N ALA A 203 4.47 -1.71 -17.69
CA ALA A 203 4.75 -2.41 -16.44
C ALA A 203 4.27 -1.66 -15.18
N THR A 204 4.17 -0.32 -15.21
CA THR A 204 3.57 0.46 -14.11
C THR A 204 2.05 0.31 -14.15
N LYS A 205 1.46 0.37 -15.35
CA LYS A 205 0.01 0.22 -15.56
C LYS A 205 -0.50 -1.12 -15.07
N LEU A 206 0.20 -2.22 -15.41
CA LEU A 206 -0.19 -3.56 -14.95
C LEU A 206 -0.14 -3.71 -13.42
N ALA A 207 0.90 -3.17 -12.76
CA ALA A 207 0.98 -3.19 -11.30
C ALA A 207 -0.17 -2.41 -10.65
N LEU A 208 -0.57 -1.28 -11.24
CA LEU A 208 -1.69 -0.48 -10.76
C LEU A 208 -3.02 -1.19 -10.91
N TYR A 209 -3.25 -1.87 -12.03
CA TYR A 209 -4.45 -2.71 -12.20
C TYR A 209 -4.48 -3.85 -11.18
N GLY A 210 -3.34 -4.47 -10.86
CA GLY A 210 -3.25 -5.47 -9.80
C GLY A 210 -3.62 -4.93 -8.42
N ILE A 211 -3.07 -3.76 -8.04
CA ILE A 211 -3.37 -3.11 -6.75
C ILE A 211 -4.83 -2.70 -6.66
N PHE A 212 -5.39 -2.17 -7.75
CA PHE A 212 -6.79 -1.77 -7.81
C PHE A 212 -7.72 -2.99 -7.76
N GLY A 213 -7.39 -4.06 -8.48
CA GLY A 213 -8.15 -5.31 -8.48
C GLY A 213 -8.18 -5.97 -7.10
N MET A 214 -7.03 -6.09 -6.43
CA MET A 214 -6.99 -6.57 -5.04
C MET A 214 -7.71 -5.63 -4.09
N GLY A 215 -7.61 -4.32 -4.32
CA GLY A 215 -8.34 -3.31 -3.58
C GLY A 215 -9.86 -3.49 -3.62
N LEU A 216 -10.40 -3.73 -4.82
CA LEU A 216 -11.82 -4.04 -5.03
C LEU A 216 -12.21 -5.37 -4.38
N PHE A 217 -11.33 -6.39 -4.45
CA PHE A 217 -11.55 -7.66 -3.77
C PHE A 217 -11.64 -7.50 -2.24
N ILE A 218 -10.72 -6.73 -1.64
CA ILE A 218 -10.77 -6.40 -0.21
C ILE A 218 -12.05 -5.63 0.11
N SER A 219 -12.45 -4.70 -0.74
CA SER A 219 -13.69 -3.93 -0.58
C SER A 219 -14.93 -4.83 -0.58
N ALA A 220 -14.98 -5.85 -1.43
CA ALA A 220 -16.06 -6.84 -1.43
C ALA A 220 -16.08 -7.64 -0.12
N ILE A 221 -14.92 -8.01 0.42
CA ILE A 221 -14.79 -8.66 1.72
C ILE A 221 -15.31 -7.76 2.85
N THR A 222 -14.97 -6.47 2.83
CA THR A 222 -15.51 -5.49 3.79
C THR A 222 -17.03 -5.43 3.75
N ILE A 223 -17.64 -5.46 2.56
CA ILE A 223 -19.11 -5.49 2.40
C ILE A 223 -19.71 -6.76 3.01
N ILE A 224 -19.13 -7.92 2.71
CA ILE A 224 -19.58 -9.21 3.28
C ILE A 224 -19.55 -9.13 4.80
N ARG A 225 -18.46 -8.61 5.37
CA ARG A 225 -18.33 -8.43 6.82
C ARG A 225 -19.39 -7.50 7.39
N ILE A 226 -19.67 -6.36 6.75
CA ILE A 226 -20.73 -5.44 7.20
C ILE A 226 -22.07 -6.17 7.23
N ARG A 227 -22.37 -6.98 6.21
CA ARG A 227 -23.59 -7.82 6.17
C ARG A 227 -23.62 -8.84 7.29
N VAL A 228 -22.53 -9.56 7.51
CA VAL A 228 -22.40 -10.51 8.62
C VAL A 228 -22.64 -9.80 9.95
N LEU A 229 -22.05 -8.62 10.16
CA LEU A 229 -22.25 -7.82 11.36
C LEU A 229 -23.71 -7.47 11.59
N THR A 230 -24.46 -7.08 10.54
CA THR A 230 -25.90 -6.79 10.69
C THR A 230 -26.74 -8.00 11.10
N THR A 231 -26.24 -9.21 10.89
CA THR A 231 -26.90 -10.47 11.27
C THR A 231 -26.41 -11.04 12.60
N VAL A 232 -25.42 -10.41 13.25
CA VAL A 232 -24.93 -10.86 14.56
C VAL A 232 -26.00 -10.59 15.60
N ASP A 233 -26.38 -11.66 16.30
CA ASP A 233 -27.12 -11.54 17.55
C ASP A 233 -26.14 -11.24 18.68
N PHE A 234 -26.23 -10.03 19.24
CA PHE A 234 -25.44 -9.62 20.40
C PHE A 234 -25.92 -10.25 21.71
N ALA A 235 -27.15 -10.80 21.74
CA ALA A 235 -27.62 -11.57 22.87
C ALA A 235 -26.94 -12.95 22.93
N ASP A 236 -26.53 -13.51 21.78
CA ASP A 236 -25.80 -14.77 21.68
C ASP A 236 -24.50 -14.61 20.87
N LEU A 237 -23.67 -13.71 21.38
CA LEU A 237 -22.43 -13.28 20.73
C LEU A 237 -21.47 -14.44 20.46
N SER A 238 -21.34 -15.39 21.41
CA SER A 238 -20.42 -16.53 21.33
C SER A 238 -20.73 -17.48 20.17
N TYR A 239 -22.00 -17.61 19.79
CA TYR A 239 -22.44 -18.46 18.69
C TYR A 239 -22.44 -17.74 17.34
N SER A 240 -22.88 -16.49 17.31
CA SER A 240 -23.18 -15.74 16.08
C SER A 240 -21.99 -14.99 15.47
N MET A 241 -20.93 -14.70 16.25
CA MET A 241 -19.78 -13.91 15.79
C MET A 241 -18.75 -14.64 14.93
N ILE A 242 -18.92 -15.93 14.70
CA ILE A 242 -17.90 -16.78 14.05
C ILE A 242 -17.40 -16.19 12.70
N TRP A 243 -18.32 -15.81 11.82
CA TRP A 243 -17.96 -15.22 10.52
C TRP A 243 -17.40 -13.80 10.64
N ALA A 244 -17.87 -13.02 11.61
CA ALA A 244 -17.35 -11.67 11.87
C ALA A 244 -15.89 -11.73 12.34
N ALA A 245 -15.56 -12.68 13.22
CA ALA A 245 -14.21 -12.90 13.71
C ALA A 245 -13.26 -13.36 12.58
N PHE A 246 -13.73 -14.21 11.66
CA PHE A 246 -12.96 -14.62 10.49
C PHE A 246 -12.58 -13.42 9.61
N TRP A 247 -13.59 -12.67 9.16
CA TRP A 247 -13.36 -11.54 8.26
C TRP A 247 -12.55 -10.41 8.88
N SER A 248 -12.64 -10.23 10.20
CA SER A 248 -11.89 -9.20 10.91
C SER A 248 -10.38 -9.46 10.96
N VAL A 249 -9.92 -10.72 10.82
CA VAL A 249 -8.48 -11.03 10.65
C VAL A 249 -8.10 -11.04 9.17
N ALA A 250 -8.97 -11.57 8.32
CA ALA A 250 -8.67 -11.72 6.90
C ALA A 250 -8.54 -10.38 6.16
N GLU A 251 -9.40 -9.40 6.47
CA GLU A 251 -9.41 -8.09 5.82
C GLU A 251 -8.09 -7.32 6.04
N PRO A 252 -7.59 -7.13 7.28
CA PRO A 252 -6.31 -6.46 7.47
C PRO A 252 -5.11 -7.21 6.86
N ALA A 253 -5.10 -8.55 6.91
CA ALA A 253 -4.05 -9.35 6.29
C ALA A 253 -4.00 -9.14 4.76
N LEU A 254 -5.16 -9.14 4.10
CA LEU A 254 -5.26 -8.82 2.66
C LEU A 254 -4.89 -7.36 2.35
N ALA A 255 -5.26 -6.41 3.22
CA ALA A 255 -4.84 -5.02 3.09
C ALA A 255 -3.31 -4.89 3.14
N ILE A 256 -2.65 -5.60 4.06
CA ILE A 256 -1.18 -5.64 4.16
C ILE A 256 -0.55 -6.23 2.89
N LEU A 257 -1.13 -7.33 2.37
CA LEU A 257 -0.68 -7.95 1.13
C LEU A 257 -0.76 -6.97 -0.05
N ASN A 258 -1.91 -6.30 -0.19
CA ASN A 258 -2.13 -5.33 -1.24
C ASN A 258 -1.18 -4.12 -1.11
N ALA A 259 -0.81 -3.73 0.12
CA ALA A 259 0.15 -2.65 0.36
C ALA A 259 1.59 -3.00 -0.05
N CYS A 260 1.93 -4.29 -0.10
CA CYS A 260 3.27 -4.76 -0.45
C CYS A 260 3.48 -4.91 -1.97
N VAL A 261 2.40 -5.18 -2.72
CA VAL A 261 2.44 -5.42 -4.18
C VAL A 261 3.12 -4.31 -5.01
N PRO A 262 2.86 -3.00 -4.78
CA PRO A 262 3.51 -1.95 -5.56
C PRO A 262 5.05 -1.98 -5.48
N MET A 263 5.58 -2.44 -4.34
CA MET A 263 7.02 -2.52 -4.07
C MET A 263 7.67 -3.79 -4.57
N MET A 264 6.91 -4.84 -4.85
CA MET A 264 7.44 -6.10 -5.35
C MET A 264 7.70 -6.09 -6.86
N ARG A 265 7.35 -5.00 -7.56
CA ARG A 265 7.58 -4.82 -9.00
C ARG A 265 8.98 -5.25 -9.52
N PRO A 266 10.13 -4.89 -8.92
CA PRO A 266 11.44 -5.35 -9.38
C PRO A 266 11.67 -6.85 -9.13
N VAL A 267 11.10 -7.42 -8.06
CA VAL A 267 11.20 -8.84 -7.74
C VAL A 267 10.38 -9.65 -8.76
N PHE A 268 9.17 -9.22 -9.10
CA PHE A 268 8.38 -9.85 -10.16
C PHE A 268 9.06 -9.76 -11.53
N LYS A 269 9.75 -8.65 -11.83
CA LYS A 269 10.53 -8.52 -13.06
C LYS A 269 11.74 -9.48 -13.09
N ALA A 270 12.38 -9.72 -11.94
CA ALA A 270 13.51 -10.64 -11.83
C ALA A 270 13.07 -12.12 -11.82
N ALA A 271 11.95 -12.44 -11.19
CA ALA A 271 11.40 -13.79 -11.09
C ALA A 271 10.64 -14.24 -12.36
N PHE A 272 9.99 -13.31 -13.06
CA PHE A 272 9.20 -13.58 -14.27
C PHE A 272 9.61 -12.63 -15.41
N PRO A 273 10.84 -12.78 -15.95
CA PRO A 273 11.33 -11.92 -17.04
C PRO A 273 10.43 -11.97 -18.28
N GLY A 274 9.76 -13.10 -18.55
CA GLY A 274 8.85 -13.28 -19.69
C GLY A 274 7.54 -12.49 -19.62
N VAL A 275 7.02 -12.17 -18.43
CA VAL A 275 5.75 -11.42 -18.25
C VAL A 275 5.97 -9.90 -18.30
N PHE A 276 7.19 -9.45 -17.96
CA PHE A 276 7.59 -8.04 -17.98
C PHE A 276 8.54 -7.67 -19.13
N SER A 277 8.84 -8.61 -20.02
CA SER A 277 9.49 -8.33 -21.29
C SER A 277 8.48 -7.58 -22.16
N SER A 278 8.54 -6.25 -22.11
CA SER A 278 7.95 -5.44 -23.16
C SER A 278 8.53 -5.95 -24.46
N ALA A 279 7.68 -6.42 -25.38
CA ALA A 279 8.05 -6.89 -26.70
C ALA A 279 9.08 -5.94 -27.34
N LYS A 280 10.35 -6.31 -27.23
CA LYS A 280 11.47 -5.73 -27.97
C LYS A 280 12.05 -6.88 -28.80
N ALA A 281 11.21 -7.41 -29.67
CA ALA A 281 11.55 -8.42 -30.66
C ALA A 281 10.65 -8.24 -31.89
N ALA A 282 10.71 -7.05 -32.49
CA ALA A 282 10.30 -6.80 -33.89
C ALA A 282 10.87 -5.45 -34.35
N TYR A 283 12.17 -5.23 -34.14
CA TYR A 283 12.94 -4.27 -34.93
C TYR A 283 14.38 -4.78 -35.07
N SER A 284 14.51 -6.06 -35.45
CA SER A 284 15.69 -6.49 -36.19
C SER A 284 15.45 -6.14 -37.66
N SER A 285 15.87 -4.93 -38.02
CA SER A 285 16.48 -4.61 -39.32
C SER A 285 15.97 -5.42 -40.52
N GLN A 286 14.82 -5.04 -41.08
CA GLN A 286 14.65 -5.02 -42.53
C GLN A 286 14.91 -3.59 -42.99
N THR A 287 16.19 -3.21 -43.05
CA THR A 287 16.66 -2.12 -43.90
C THR A 287 17.56 -2.74 -44.93
N GLY A 288 17.27 -2.38 -46.17
CA GLY A 288 17.65 -3.12 -47.35
C GLY A 288 19.14 -3.28 -47.57
N ALA A 289 19.45 -4.33 -48.32
CA ALA A 289 20.68 -4.44 -49.08
C ALA A 289 20.90 -3.16 -49.90
N GLN A 290 21.87 -2.33 -49.49
CA GLN A 290 22.70 -1.47 -50.33
C GLN A 290 23.67 -0.66 -49.44
N SER A 291 24.88 -0.43 -49.96
CA SER A 291 25.95 0.45 -49.44
C SER A 291 27.11 -0.17 -48.63
N GLY A 292 27.75 -1.21 -49.18
CA GLY A 292 29.11 -1.63 -48.82
C GLY A 292 30.25 -0.65 -49.24
N ALA A 293 29.95 0.64 -49.42
CA ALA A 293 30.91 1.65 -49.90
C ALA A 293 31.42 2.59 -48.79
N SER A 294 30.65 2.82 -47.72
CA SER A 294 31.00 3.81 -46.69
C SER A 294 32.02 3.29 -45.66
N ALA A 295 32.01 1.98 -45.36
CA ALA A 295 32.95 1.38 -44.40
C ALA A 295 34.41 1.36 -44.89
N ARG A 296 34.65 1.33 -46.21
CA ARG A 296 36.01 1.40 -46.78
C ARG A 296 36.57 2.83 -46.77
N ALA A 297 35.73 3.85 -46.81
CA ALA A 297 36.16 5.25 -46.80
C ALA A 297 36.68 5.69 -45.41
N PHE A 298 36.05 5.22 -44.33
CA PHE A 298 36.47 5.55 -42.97
C PHE A 298 37.76 4.80 -42.56
N GLN A 299 37.99 3.59 -43.09
CA GLN A 299 39.21 2.83 -42.83
C GLN A 299 40.42 3.43 -43.56
N ARG A 300 40.24 3.98 -44.77
CA ARG A 300 41.31 4.63 -45.54
C ARG A 300 41.79 5.96 -44.94
N MET A 301 40.93 6.65 -44.18
CA MET A 301 41.32 7.89 -43.48
C MET A 301 42.14 7.61 -42.21
N ARG A 302 42.00 6.43 -41.59
CA ARG A 302 42.75 6.09 -40.37
C ARG A 302 44.19 5.63 -40.65
N ASP A 303 44.46 5.09 -41.85
CA ASP A 303 45.82 4.69 -42.25
C ASP A 303 46.67 5.87 -42.77
N THR A 304 46.06 7.04 -43.05
CA THR A 304 46.78 8.22 -43.58
C THR A 304 47.38 9.09 -42.45
N GLU A 305 47.01 8.88 -41.19
CA GLU A 305 47.56 9.64 -40.04
C GLU A 305 48.91 9.09 -39.52
N SER A 306 49.38 7.93 -40.00
CA SER A 306 50.62 7.29 -39.51
C SER A 306 51.89 7.62 -40.29
N GLU A 307 51.84 8.41 -41.37
CA GLU A 307 53.04 8.83 -42.12
C GLU A 307 53.02 10.34 -42.40
N LEU A 308 53.32 11.16 -41.39
CA LEU A 308 53.82 12.52 -41.61
C LEU A 308 55.20 12.70 -40.96
N PRO A 309 56.27 12.90 -41.75
CA PRO A 309 57.59 13.21 -41.21
C PRO A 309 57.61 14.62 -40.61
N LEU A 310 57.96 14.69 -39.33
CA LEU A 310 58.23 15.92 -38.57
C LEU A 310 59.32 16.75 -39.24
N THR A 311 58.91 17.72 -40.05
CA THR A 311 59.81 18.74 -40.60
C THR A 311 59.89 19.91 -39.62
N ARG A 312 61.13 20.29 -39.28
CA ARG A 312 61.51 21.39 -38.38
C ARG A 312 60.76 22.69 -38.68
N LEU A 313 60.20 23.28 -37.63
CA LEU A 313 59.84 24.69 -37.57
C LEU A 313 61.00 25.45 -36.92
N GLU A 314 61.65 26.32 -37.71
CA GLU A 314 62.50 27.41 -37.20
C GLU A 314 61.74 28.76 -37.25
N PRO A 315 62.17 29.77 -36.48
CA PRO A 315 61.27 30.66 -35.76
C PRO A 315 60.90 31.97 -36.47
N SER A 316 59.77 32.50 -35.97
CA SER A 316 59.12 33.78 -36.27
C SER A 316 60.05 35.00 -36.34
N SER A 317 59.86 35.81 -37.40
CA SER A 317 60.37 37.18 -37.50
C SER A 317 59.56 38.03 -38.50
N LYS A 318 58.67 38.86 -37.94
CA LYS A 318 58.27 40.24 -38.30
C LYS A 318 57.75 40.63 -39.71
N SER A 319 56.83 41.61 -39.63
CA SER A 319 56.43 42.61 -40.66
C SER A 319 55.39 42.11 -41.68
N GLY A 320 54.28 42.78 -41.97
CA GLY A 320 53.76 44.09 -41.62
C GLY A 320 52.57 44.43 -42.52
N SER A 321 51.87 45.51 -42.18
CA SER A 321 50.94 46.34 -42.98
C SER A 321 49.51 45.87 -43.34
N ARG A 322 48.56 46.68 -42.83
CA ARG A 322 47.41 47.37 -43.48
C ARG A 322 46.15 46.56 -43.84
N GLU A 323 45.02 46.90 -43.21
CA GLU A 323 43.91 47.74 -43.75
C GLU A 323 43.17 47.00 -44.89
N GLN A 324 41.85 46.77 -44.90
CA GLN A 324 40.75 47.67 -44.57
C GLN A 324 39.41 46.91 -44.69
N ASP A 325 38.44 47.38 -43.90
CA ASP A 325 37.01 47.55 -44.19
C ASP A 325 36.07 46.37 -44.52
N TYR A 326 34.81 46.59 -44.12
CA TYR A 326 33.59 45.77 -44.22
C TYR A 326 33.32 44.83 -43.04
N GLU A 327 32.64 45.34 -42.01
CA GLU A 327 31.20 45.08 -41.87
C GLU A 327 30.57 45.84 -40.68
N VAL A 328 29.55 46.62 -41.03
CA VAL A 328 28.26 46.70 -40.33
C VAL A 328 28.25 47.41 -38.97
N SER A 329 28.20 48.73 -39.11
CA SER A 329 27.20 49.58 -38.47
C SER A 329 25.84 48.87 -38.32
N LEU A 330 25.44 48.59 -37.08
CA LEU A 330 24.07 48.69 -36.55
C LEU A 330 24.10 48.14 -35.11
N ASN A 331 23.63 48.97 -34.17
CA ASN A 331 23.49 48.74 -32.73
C ASN A 331 24.68 49.20 -31.88
N GLU A 332 24.71 50.48 -31.56
CA GLU A 332 24.80 50.93 -30.15
C GLU A 332 24.58 52.46 -30.05
N GLU A 333 23.57 52.96 -30.76
CA GLU A 333 23.04 54.31 -30.53
C GLU A 333 21.93 54.21 -29.46
N HIS A 334 22.31 53.77 -28.26
CA HIS A 334 21.53 53.98 -27.06
C HIS A 334 22.44 53.84 -25.85
N ARG A 335 22.43 54.89 -25.02
CA ARG A 335 22.75 54.88 -23.58
C ARG A 335 24.09 55.52 -23.18
N SER A 336 24.17 56.86 -23.27
CA SER A 336 24.82 57.67 -22.21
C SER A 336 24.43 59.15 -22.29
N HIS A 337 23.18 59.45 -21.94
CA HIS A 337 22.82 60.72 -21.30
C HIS A 337 22.16 60.34 -19.97
N GLY A 338 22.79 60.74 -18.88
CA GLY A 338 22.35 60.47 -17.51
C GLY A 338 23.21 61.31 -16.58
N GLU A 339 22.64 62.47 -16.23
CA GLU A 339 23.04 63.41 -15.18
C GLU A 339 23.22 62.74 -13.80
#